data_AF-A0A850BEL5-F1
#
_entry.id   AF-A0A850BEL5-F1
#
_cell.length_a   1.000
_cell.length_b   1.000
_cell.length_c   1.000
_cell.angle_alpha   90.00
_cell.angle_beta   90.00
_cell.angle_gamma   90.00
#
_symmetry.space_group_name_H-M   'P 1'
#
loop_
_entity.id
_entity.type
_entity.pdbx_description
1 polymer ?
#
loop_
_entity_poly.entity_id
_entity_poly.type
_entity_poly.pdbx_seq_one_letter_code
_entity_poly.pdbx_strand_id
1 'polypeptide(L)'
;MADLEDGESIEVQGSGSNKYTLRNVGEAYSCTCPAWRNQSMPLERRTCKHLKAFRGEAVELARVGLAAGASAPAKATSSSSKAKADQDGPPILLANPWDNDQDLTGWWMSEKLDGVRAYWDGKAFLSRLGNRYYAPDWFTKNLPDFPLDGELWGGRKKFQRTVSIVRRQDQSDLWKEIAFLVFDAPARDEPFEDRLELCRRALDERRPDYAKFHEHQACKGLGHLREELARVEALGGEGLMLRKPGSRYEVGRSSTLLKVKSFFDAEALVVDHLPGTGKHEGRLGALLTELADGTRFSIGTGFSDKERKSPPKLGSVVTFRYQELSDGGVPRFPSYVGVRDDVKWPPDNALKGKSAVITGATPASAPKTPNVEEKMAPAKAKPSTPKDDKPEAPQAQAVENAKAPAPPSASRDIRRLEKSEGAIKVFWEIRITGSRHTVHTGRSWTSGTSQTRDFASPDEAARDAEKLLKEQLREGFVEVGAI
;
A
#
# COMPACT_ATOMS: atom_id res chain seq x y z
N MET A 1 31.85 -6.94 -9.77
CA MET A 1 30.93 -6.26 -10.70
C MET A 1 29.97 -5.41 -9.88
N ALA A 2 29.25 -4.47 -10.48
CA ALA A 2 28.16 -3.81 -9.75
C ALA A 2 27.05 -4.84 -9.52
N ASP A 3 26.54 -4.91 -8.30
CA ASP A 3 25.41 -5.76 -7.94
C ASP A 3 24.60 -5.08 -6.83
N LEU A 4 23.41 -5.61 -6.50
CA LEU A 4 22.55 -5.04 -5.45
C LEU A 4 22.53 -5.92 -4.20
N GLU A 5 22.68 -5.32 -3.03
CA GLU A 5 22.45 -6.01 -1.76
C GLU A 5 20.95 -6.33 -1.55
N ASP A 6 20.61 -7.17 -0.56
CA ASP A 6 19.21 -7.54 -0.33
C ASP A 6 18.40 -6.35 0.21
N GLY A 7 17.28 -6.04 -0.46
CA GLY A 7 16.45 -4.86 -0.22
C GLY A 7 16.89 -3.62 -1.00
N GLU A 8 18.04 -3.64 -1.67
CA GLU A 8 18.59 -2.46 -2.36
C GLU A 8 17.87 -2.16 -3.68
N SER A 9 17.87 -0.87 -4.08
CA SER A 9 17.35 -0.44 -5.37
C SER A 9 18.10 0.76 -5.95
N ILE A 10 18.33 0.73 -7.26
CA ILE A 10 19.02 1.78 -8.02
C ILE A 10 18.19 2.21 -9.25
N GLU A 11 18.31 3.47 -9.65
CA GLU A 11 17.70 4.00 -10.88
C GLU A 11 18.69 3.93 -12.06
N VAL A 12 18.25 3.37 -13.19
CA VAL A 12 19.05 3.18 -14.41
C VAL A 12 18.36 3.77 -15.63
N GLN A 13 19.17 4.27 -16.58
CA GLN A 13 18.65 4.86 -17.81
C GLN A 13 18.14 3.80 -18.78
N GLY A 14 16.98 4.05 -19.37
CA GLY A 14 16.36 3.24 -20.40
C GLY A 14 16.75 3.67 -21.82
N SER A 15 15.91 3.31 -22.80
CA SER A 15 15.97 3.92 -24.15
C SER A 15 15.17 5.22 -24.17
N GLY A 16 15.78 6.28 -24.69
CA GLY A 16 15.27 7.64 -24.60
C GLY A 16 15.32 8.16 -23.16
N SER A 17 14.43 9.11 -22.83
CA SER A 17 14.35 9.73 -21.50
C SER A 17 13.72 8.84 -20.41
N ASN A 18 13.19 7.65 -20.77
CA ASN A 18 12.63 6.71 -19.79
C ASN A 18 13.70 6.25 -18.79
N LYS A 19 13.40 6.36 -17.49
CA LYS A 19 14.19 5.75 -16.41
C LYS A 19 13.48 4.53 -15.84
N TYR A 20 14.24 3.58 -15.31
CA TYR A 20 13.73 2.37 -14.69
C TYR A 20 14.44 2.08 -13.37
N THR A 21 13.73 1.56 -12.37
CA THR A 21 14.33 1.11 -11.11
C THR A 21 14.70 -0.36 -11.23
N LEU A 22 15.94 -0.70 -10.89
CA LEU A 22 16.36 -2.07 -10.57
C LEU A 22 16.21 -2.30 -9.06
N ARG A 23 15.80 -3.50 -8.65
CA ARG A 23 15.76 -3.90 -7.23
C ARG A 23 16.22 -5.34 -7.05
N ASN A 24 16.88 -5.62 -5.93
CA ASN A 24 17.06 -6.98 -5.42
C ASN A 24 16.25 -7.13 -4.12
N VAL A 25 15.38 -8.14 -4.04
CA VAL A 25 14.67 -8.48 -2.80
C VAL A 25 14.59 -10.00 -2.68
N GLY A 26 15.18 -10.57 -1.65
CA GLY A 26 15.33 -12.01 -1.45
C GLY A 26 16.04 -12.71 -2.60
N GLU A 27 17.09 -12.10 -3.17
CA GLU A 27 17.76 -12.55 -4.42
C GLU A 27 16.89 -12.49 -5.69
N ALA A 28 15.64 -12.01 -5.61
CA ALA A 28 14.77 -11.85 -6.77
C ALA A 28 15.01 -10.46 -7.42
N TYR A 29 15.69 -10.47 -8.56
CA TYR A 29 16.04 -9.26 -9.30
C TYR A 29 14.89 -8.78 -10.19
N SER A 30 14.55 -7.50 -10.07
CA SER A 30 13.44 -6.88 -10.79
C SER A 30 13.81 -5.57 -11.49
N CYS A 31 13.05 -5.20 -12.52
CA CYS A 31 13.23 -3.96 -13.27
C CYS A 31 11.87 -3.37 -13.65
N THR A 32 11.64 -2.07 -13.44
CA THR A 32 10.36 -1.43 -13.77
C THR A 32 10.12 -1.25 -15.28
N CYS A 33 11.04 -1.65 -16.16
CA CYS A 33 10.90 -1.46 -17.60
C CYS A 33 9.83 -2.38 -18.24
N PRO A 34 9.16 -1.95 -19.33
CA PRO A 34 8.19 -2.79 -20.04
C PRO A 34 8.78 -4.12 -20.51
N ALA A 35 10.03 -4.10 -20.97
CA ALA A 35 10.73 -5.28 -21.47
C ALA A 35 11.03 -6.35 -20.40
N TRP A 36 10.92 -6.03 -19.11
CA TRP A 36 11.00 -6.98 -17.99
C TRP A 36 9.61 -7.28 -17.42
N ARG A 37 8.79 -6.24 -17.19
CA ARG A 37 7.42 -6.36 -16.67
C ARG A 37 6.53 -7.26 -17.53
N ASN A 38 6.64 -7.16 -18.85
CA ASN A 38 5.72 -7.80 -19.79
C ASN A 38 6.18 -9.18 -20.26
N GLN A 39 7.26 -9.74 -19.69
CA GLN A 39 7.68 -11.11 -20.01
C GLN A 39 6.73 -12.13 -19.38
N SER A 40 6.27 -13.10 -20.17
CA SER A 40 5.46 -14.24 -19.70
C SER A 40 6.26 -15.30 -18.92
N MET A 41 7.44 -14.94 -18.41
CA MET A 41 8.37 -15.85 -17.72
C MET A 41 8.30 -15.72 -16.18
N PRO A 42 8.77 -16.73 -15.43
CA PRO A 42 8.97 -16.65 -13.97
C PRO A 42 9.87 -15.47 -13.59
N LEU A 43 9.64 -14.82 -12.44
CA LEU A 43 10.38 -13.61 -12.04
C LEU A 43 11.90 -13.85 -12.03
N GLU A 44 12.31 -15.01 -11.50
CA GLU A 44 13.69 -15.50 -11.44
C GLU A 44 14.34 -15.58 -12.83
N ARG A 45 13.58 -15.97 -13.86
CA ARG A 45 14.07 -16.09 -15.24
C ARG A 45 13.90 -14.83 -16.07
N ARG A 46 13.31 -13.77 -15.53
CA ARG A 46 13.20 -12.48 -16.22
C ARG A 46 14.53 -11.74 -16.19
N THR A 47 14.94 -11.29 -17.36
CA THR A 47 16.11 -10.42 -17.57
C THR A 47 15.72 -9.25 -18.46
N CYS A 48 16.50 -8.18 -18.49
CA CYS A 48 16.38 -7.14 -19.51
C CYS A 48 17.74 -6.49 -19.78
N LYS A 49 17.84 -5.69 -20.85
CA LYS A 49 19.07 -4.98 -21.20
C LYS A 49 19.67 -4.16 -20.04
N HIS A 50 18.84 -3.65 -19.13
CA HIS A 50 19.31 -2.86 -17.98
C HIS A 50 19.90 -3.73 -16.86
N LEU A 51 19.29 -4.89 -16.55
CA LEU A 51 19.88 -5.86 -15.61
C LEU A 51 21.19 -6.43 -16.17
N LYS A 52 21.23 -6.75 -17.47
CA LYS A 52 22.44 -7.20 -18.17
C LYS A 52 23.56 -6.14 -18.15
N ALA A 53 23.22 -4.88 -18.42
CA ALA A 53 24.18 -3.78 -18.39
C ALA A 53 24.71 -3.48 -16.99
N PHE A 54 23.86 -3.61 -15.95
CA PHE A 54 24.25 -3.34 -14.57
C PHE A 54 25.10 -4.46 -13.97
N ARG A 55 24.64 -5.72 -14.04
CA ARG A 55 25.31 -6.88 -13.41
C ARG A 55 26.45 -7.48 -14.25
N GLY A 56 26.54 -7.10 -15.52
CA GLY A 56 27.31 -7.81 -16.54
C GLY A 56 26.49 -8.92 -17.19
N GLU A 57 26.47 -8.97 -18.52
CA GLU A 57 25.55 -9.85 -19.26
C GLU A 57 25.80 -11.34 -18.97
N ALA A 58 27.04 -11.78 -18.79
CA ALA A 58 27.36 -13.16 -18.46
C ALA A 58 26.79 -13.61 -17.10
N VAL A 59 26.85 -12.76 -16.08
CA VAL A 59 26.32 -13.04 -14.73
C VAL A 59 24.78 -13.10 -14.78
N GLU A 60 24.17 -12.11 -15.41
CA GLU A 60 22.72 -12.01 -15.54
C GLU A 60 22.13 -13.14 -16.40
N LEU A 61 22.83 -13.57 -17.46
CA LEU A 61 22.44 -14.71 -18.29
C LEU A 61 22.56 -16.04 -17.53
N ALA A 62 23.66 -16.25 -16.80
CA ALA A 62 23.83 -17.43 -15.95
C ALA A 62 22.72 -17.52 -14.89
N ARG A 63 22.37 -16.40 -14.24
CA ARG A 63 21.28 -16.31 -13.25
C ARG A 63 19.92 -16.75 -13.80
N VAL A 64 19.56 -16.36 -15.03
CA VAL A 64 18.28 -16.76 -15.64
C VAL A 64 18.31 -18.16 -16.27
N GLY A 65 19.42 -18.90 -16.13
CA GLY A 65 19.59 -20.26 -16.66
C GLY A 65 19.87 -20.30 -18.17
N LEU A 66 20.37 -19.21 -18.76
CA LEU A 66 20.72 -19.12 -20.18
C LEU A 66 22.25 -19.09 -20.32
N ALA A 67 22.87 -20.24 -20.63
CA ALA A 67 24.30 -20.26 -20.93
C ALA A 67 24.62 -19.43 -22.18
N ALA A 68 25.69 -18.62 -22.13
CA ALA A 68 26.12 -17.80 -23.25
C ALA A 68 26.69 -18.69 -24.38
N GLY A 69 25.88 -18.92 -25.42
CA GLY A 69 26.28 -19.73 -26.59
C GLY A 69 25.14 -20.30 -27.44
N ALA A 70 23.89 -20.27 -26.96
CA ALA A 70 22.74 -20.83 -27.70
C ALA A 70 22.14 -19.83 -28.71
N SER A 71 22.45 -20.00 -30.00
CA SER A 71 21.76 -19.32 -31.12
C SER A 71 20.28 -19.70 -31.18
N ALA A 72 19.43 -18.77 -31.64
CA ALA A 72 17.98 -18.96 -31.65
C ALA A 72 17.50 -20.07 -32.59
N PRO A 73 16.62 -21.00 -32.14
CA PRO A 73 15.98 -21.97 -33.02
C PRO A 73 14.89 -21.31 -33.88
N ALA A 74 14.77 -21.78 -35.13
CA ALA A 74 13.79 -21.27 -36.09
C ALA A 74 12.34 -21.73 -35.79
N LYS A 75 11.37 -21.16 -36.52
CA LYS A 75 9.96 -21.58 -36.46
C LYS A 75 9.80 -23.07 -36.80
N ALA A 76 9.49 -23.89 -35.81
CA ALA A 76 8.92 -25.22 -36.01
C ALA A 76 7.39 -25.14 -35.86
N THR A 77 6.64 -25.45 -36.91
CA THR A 77 5.17 -25.56 -36.87
C THR A 77 4.76 -26.93 -36.35
N SER A 78 4.25 -26.99 -35.12
CA SER A 78 3.61 -28.18 -34.56
C SER A 78 2.19 -27.87 -34.10
N SER A 79 1.20 -28.45 -34.78
CA SER A 79 -0.22 -28.30 -34.47
C SER A 79 -0.63 -29.19 -33.30
N SER A 80 -0.43 -28.73 -32.07
CA SER A 80 -1.11 -29.29 -30.89
C SER A 80 -2.37 -28.47 -30.59
N SER A 81 -3.53 -29.12 -30.59
CA SER A 81 -4.84 -28.54 -30.28
C SER A 81 -4.91 -28.08 -28.82
N LYS A 82 -4.44 -26.86 -28.55
CA LYS A 82 -4.44 -26.27 -27.21
C LYS A 82 -5.87 -25.93 -26.80
N ALA A 83 -6.52 -26.87 -26.10
CA ALA A 83 -7.77 -26.62 -25.40
C ALA A 83 -7.64 -25.33 -24.57
N LYS A 84 -8.64 -24.45 -24.63
CA LYS A 84 -8.75 -23.34 -23.69
C LYS A 84 -8.99 -23.93 -22.31
N ALA A 85 -7.96 -23.89 -21.45
CA ALA A 85 -8.21 -23.89 -20.02
C ALA A 85 -8.99 -22.62 -19.70
N ASP A 86 -10.10 -22.75 -18.98
CA ASP A 86 -10.92 -21.59 -18.62
C ASP A 86 -10.14 -20.65 -17.68
N GLN A 87 -10.48 -19.36 -17.72
CA GLN A 87 -9.73 -18.31 -16.99
C GLN A 87 -10.35 -17.96 -15.62
N ASP A 88 -11.27 -18.78 -15.13
CA ASP A 88 -11.84 -18.60 -13.80
C ASP A 88 -10.89 -19.11 -12.70
N GLY A 89 -10.73 -18.28 -11.66
CA GLY A 89 -9.95 -18.62 -10.48
C GLY A 89 -10.67 -19.61 -9.56
N PRO A 90 -10.00 -20.09 -8.50
CA PRO A 90 -10.62 -21.01 -7.54
C PRO A 90 -11.89 -20.40 -6.90
N PRO A 91 -12.88 -21.24 -6.52
CA PRO A 91 -14.19 -20.80 -6.03
C PRO A 91 -14.06 -20.22 -4.60
N ILE A 92 -13.72 -18.93 -4.51
CA ILE A 92 -13.40 -18.28 -3.22
C ILE A 92 -14.45 -17.29 -2.72
N LEU A 93 -14.68 -17.32 -1.41
CA LEU A 93 -15.46 -16.37 -0.62
C LEU A 93 -14.69 -15.06 -0.38
N LEU A 94 -15.34 -13.91 -0.52
CA LEU A 94 -14.74 -12.58 -0.45
C LEU A 94 -15.45 -11.68 0.57
N ALA A 95 -14.68 -11.16 1.52
CA ALA A 95 -15.22 -10.37 2.63
C ALA A 95 -15.72 -8.97 2.21
N ASN A 96 -16.86 -8.56 2.76
CA ASN A 96 -17.31 -7.18 2.80
C ASN A 96 -16.65 -6.39 3.95
N PRO A 97 -16.48 -5.07 3.86
CA PRO A 97 -16.16 -4.27 5.05
C PRO A 97 -17.34 -4.32 6.02
N TRP A 98 -17.06 -4.39 7.32
CA TRP A 98 -18.05 -4.02 8.33
C TRP A 98 -18.19 -2.49 8.40
N ASP A 99 -19.40 -2.02 8.66
CA ASP A 99 -19.82 -0.61 8.60
C ASP A 99 -19.92 0.07 9.98
N ASN A 100 -19.80 -0.71 11.07
CA ASN A 100 -20.04 -0.35 12.48
C ASN A 100 -21.53 -0.28 12.91
N ASP A 101 -22.47 -0.66 12.05
CA ASP A 101 -23.92 -0.66 12.36
C ASP A 101 -24.42 -2.06 12.78
N GLN A 102 -23.93 -3.11 12.11
CA GLN A 102 -24.31 -4.48 12.43
C GLN A 102 -23.73 -4.98 13.77
N ASP A 103 -24.58 -5.55 14.64
CA ASP A 103 -24.14 -6.36 15.78
C ASP A 103 -23.47 -7.67 15.31
N LEU A 104 -22.32 -7.96 15.92
CA LEU A 104 -21.45 -9.10 15.63
C LEU A 104 -21.34 -10.05 16.82
N THR A 105 -22.17 -9.90 17.85
CA THR A 105 -22.24 -10.85 18.97
C THR A 105 -22.49 -12.28 18.46
N GLY A 106 -21.71 -13.23 18.96
CA GLY A 106 -21.73 -14.64 18.52
C GLY A 106 -20.98 -14.93 17.22
N TRP A 107 -20.55 -13.94 16.43
CA TRP A 107 -19.79 -14.20 15.20
C TRP A 107 -18.39 -14.73 15.49
N TRP A 108 -17.89 -15.61 14.62
CA TRP A 108 -16.53 -16.13 14.73
C TRP A 108 -15.52 -15.07 14.29
N MET A 109 -14.55 -14.79 15.15
CA MET A 109 -13.59 -13.69 15.04
C MET A 109 -12.17 -14.25 15.04
N SER A 110 -11.38 -13.87 14.03
CA SER A 110 -9.97 -14.25 13.89
C SER A 110 -9.11 -13.06 13.43
N GLU A 111 -7.79 -13.14 13.59
CA GLU A 111 -6.88 -12.08 13.10
C GLU A 111 -6.96 -11.98 11.57
N LYS A 112 -7.01 -10.74 11.05
CA LYS A 112 -6.76 -10.54 9.63
C LYS A 112 -5.26 -10.62 9.36
N LEU A 113 -4.89 -11.67 8.64
CA LEU A 113 -3.54 -11.88 8.13
C LEU A 113 -3.26 -10.97 6.92
N ASP A 114 -2.07 -10.36 6.94
CA ASP A 114 -1.45 -9.60 5.84
C ASP A 114 -0.43 -10.49 5.13
N GLY A 115 -0.92 -11.39 4.27
CA GLY A 115 -0.13 -12.42 3.60
C GLY A 115 -0.50 -12.55 2.13
N VAL A 116 -0.46 -13.78 1.60
CA VAL A 116 -0.87 -14.09 0.24
C VAL A 116 -1.84 -15.27 0.25
N ARG A 117 -3.14 -14.99 0.12
CA ARG A 117 -4.20 -16.00 0.04
C ARG A 117 -3.91 -17.07 -1.00
N ALA A 118 -3.95 -18.31 -0.55
CA ALA A 118 -3.80 -19.50 -1.38
C ALA A 118 -4.97 -20.46 -1.14
N TYR A 119 -5.56 -20.92 -2.25
CA TYR A 119 -6.47 -22.05 -2.28
C TYR A 119 -5.64 -23.30 -2.52
N TRP A 120 -5.63 -24.23 -1.58
CA TRP A 120 -5.10 -25.57 -1.79
C TRP A 120 -6.20 -26.40 -2.48
N ASP A 121 -5.89 -27.04 -3.62
CA ASP A 121 -6.87 -27.85 -4.38
C ASP A 121 -6.88 -29.35 -4.00
N GLY A 122 -6.13 -29.74 -2.98
CA GLY A 122 -5.82 -31.13 -2.63
C GLY A 122 -4.46 -31.62 -3.17
N LYS A 123 -3.80 -30.88 -4.07
CA LYS A 123 -2.54 -31.25 -4.75
C LYS A 123 -1.57 -30.08 -4.98
N ALA A 124 -2.07 -28.87 -5.15
CA ALA A 124 -1.31 -27.66 -5.44
C ALA A 124 -1.95 -26.42 -4.81
N PHE A 125 -1.12 -25.40 -4.57
CA PHE A 125 -1.58 -24.08 -4.17
C PHE A 125 -1.88 -23.19 -5.38
N LEU A 126 -3.06 -22.59 -5.39
CA LEU A 126 -3.56 -21.67 -6.41
C LEU A 126 -3.79 -20.29 -5.79
N SER A 127 -3.37 -19.24 -6.49
CA SER A 127 -3.75 -17.86 -6.19
C SER A 127 -5.24 -17.64 -6.43
N ARG A 128 -5.78 -16.55 -5.86
CA ARG A 128 -7.10 -15.98 -6.19
C ARG A 128 -7.41 -15.86 -7.70
N LEU A 129 -6.39 -15.80 -8.56
CA LEU A 129 -6.55 -15.69 -10.03
C LEU A 129 -6.08 -16.97 -10.75
N GLY A 130 -6.18 -18.14 -10.11
CA GLY A 130 -5.83 -19.44 -10.71
C GLY A 130 -4.34 -19.72 -10.90
N ASN A 131 -3.46 -18.70 -10.89
CA ASN A 131 -2.01 -18.90 -11.01
C ASN A 131 -1.48 -19.80 -9.89
N ARG A 132 -0.76 -20.87 -10.26
CA ARG A 132 -0.13 -21.80 -9.31
C ARG A 132 1.03 -21.15 -8.55
N TYR A 133 1.11 -21.41 -7.25
CA TYR A 133 2.32 -21.22 -6.45
C TYR A 133 3.15 -22.50 -6.46
N TYR A 134 4.47 -22.35 -6.59
CA TYR A 134 5.41 -23.47 -6.69
C TYR A 134 6.01 -23.76 -5.31
N ALA A 135 5.13 -24.19 -4.40
CA ALA A 135 5.54 -24.72 -3.09
C ALA A 135 6.37 -26.00 -3.28
N PRO A 136 7.46 -26.21 -2.52
CA PRO A 136 8.23 -27.46 -2.54
C PRO A 136 7.42 -28.66 -2.02
N ASP A 137 7.75 -29.87 -2.46
CA ASP A 137 7.09 -31.11 -2.01
C ASP A 137 7.20 -31.34 -0.49
N TRP A 138 8.26 -30.82 0.15
CA TRP A 138 8.40 -30.87 1.61
C TRP A 138 7.50 -29.88 2.36
N PHE A 139 7.01 -28.83 1.69
CA PHE A 139 6.10 -27.83 2.27
C PHE A 139 4.64 -28.31 2.21
N THR A 140 4.27 -29.02 1.13
CA THR A 140 2.93 -29.60 0.93
C THR A 140 2.74 -30.96 1.60
N LYS A 141 3.84 -31.55 2.11
CA LYS A 141 3.85 -32.84 2.81
C LYS A 141 2.82 -32.86 3.95
N ASN A 142 2.10 -33.98 4.05
CA ASN A 142 1.02 -34.23 5.02
C ASN A 142 -0.19 -33.27 4.93
N LEU A 143 -0.35 -32.43 3.90
CA LEU A 143 -1.62 -31.73 3.70
C LEU A 143 -2.77 -32.72 3.43
N PRO A 144 -4.03 -32.33 3.72
CA PRO A 144 -5.20 -33.09 3.29
C PRO A 144 -5.36 -33.11 1.77
N ASP A 145 -5.94 -34.18 1.25
CA ASP A 145 -6.24 -34.40 -0.18
C ASP A 145 -7.58 -33.75 -0.62
N PHE A 146 -8.18 -32.92 0.23
CA PHE A 146 -9.36 -32.11 -0.08
C PHE A 146 -9.03 -30.59 -0.04
N PRO A 147 -9.81 -29.74 -0.73
CA PRO A 147 -9.50 -28.31 -0.81
C PRO A 147 -9.57 -27.55 0.52
N LEU A 148 -8.62 -26.63 0.71
CA LEU A 148 -8.52 -25.72 1.85
C LEU A 148 -8.33 -24.27 1.37
N ASP A 149 -8.85 -23.33 2.15
CA ASP A 149 -8.73 -21.89 1.94
C ASP A 149 -7.95 -21.27 3.10
N GLY A 150 -6.91 -20.50 2.79
CA GLY A 150 -5.96 -20.01 3.80
C GLY A 150 -5.02 -18.93 3.27
N GLU A 151 -4.17 -18.43 4.15
CA GLU A 151 -3.17 -17.41 3.83
C GLU A 151 -1.75 -18.01 3.89
N LEU A 152 -0.95 -17.87 2.83
CA LEU A 152 0.50 -18.06 2.93
C LEU A 152 1.08 -16.82 3.62
N TRP A 153 1.74 -17.00 4.77
CA TRP A 153 2.06 -15.92 5.69
C TRP A 153 3.44 -16.10 6.31
N GLY A 154 4.33 -15.12 6.11
CA GLY A 154 5.68 -15.12 6.71
C GLY A 154 5.78 -14.44 8.08
N GLY A 155 4.66 -13.90 8.59
CA GLY A 155 4.55 -13.14 9.83
C GLY A 155 3.98 -11.74 9.66
N ARG A 156 3.64 -11.08 10.78
CA ARG A 156 3.16 -9.69 10.80
C ARG A 156 4.16 -8.73 10.18
N LYS A 157 3.67 -7.72 9.45
CA LYS A 157 4.46 -6.72 8.69
C LYS A 157 5.43 -7.29 7.64
N LYS A 158 5.31 -8.57 7.27
CA LYS A 158 6.16 -9.25 6.28
C LYS A 158 5.46 -9.54 4.93
N PHE A 159 4.40 -8.83 4.57
CA PHE A 159 3.70 -9.02 3.29
C PHE A 159 4.63 -8.99 2.07
N GLN A 160 5.52 -7.98 1.96
CA GLN A 160 6.45 -7.88 0.83
C GLN A 160 7.44 -9.07 0.77
N ARG A 161 7.96 -9.52 1.93
CA ARG A 161 8.82 -10.72 2.02
C ARG A 161 8.05 -11.97 1.59
N THR A 162 6.85 -12.17 2.13
CA THR A 162 5.93 -13.26 1.78
C THR A 162 5.68 -13.30 0.26
N VAL A 163 5.33 -12.16 -0.34
CA VAL A 163 5.12 -12.02 -1.80
C VAL A 163 6.39 -12.34 -2.60
N SER A 164 7.57 -11.94 -2.11
CA SER A 164 8.85 -12.20 -2.78
C SER A 164 9.25 -13.68 -2.78
N ILE A 165 8.79 -14.45 -1.79
CA ILE A 165 9.04 -15.90 -1.69
C ILE A 165 8.02 -16.69 -2.52
N VAL A 166 6.72 -16.54 -2.23
CA VAL A 166 5.70 -17.48 -2.75
C VAL A 166 5.50 -17.37 -4.27
N ARG A 167 5.93 -16.26 -4.89
CA ARG A 167 5.86 -16.04 -6.34
C ARG A 167 7.02 -16.67 -7.13
N ARG A 168 8.04 -17.20 -6.46
CA ARG A 168 9.17 -17.87 -7.12
C ARG A 168 8.73 -19.20 -7.71
N GLN A 169 9.39 -19.63 -8.77
CA GLN A 169 9.17 -20.94 -9.42
C GLN A 169 10.36 -21.90 -9.27
N ASP A 170 11.28 -21.59 -8.34
CA ASP A 170 12.50 -22.36 -8.08
C ASP A 170 12.37 -23.39 -6.94
N GLN A 171 11.23 -23.41 -6.23
CA GLN A 171 11.02 -24.24 -5.03
C GLN A 171 12.11 -24.03 -3.96
N SER A 172 12.62 -22.80 -3.84
CA SER A 172 13.71 -22.44 -2.93
C SER A 172 13.39 -22.66 -1.45
N ASP A 173 14.44 -22.92 -0.68
CA ASP A 173 14.41 -23.12 0.78
C ASP A 173 13.86 -21.91 1.57
N LEU A 174 13.71 -20.75 0.93
CA LEU A 174 13.06 -19.56 1.49
C LEU A 174 11.59 -19.81 1.90
N TRP A 175 10.94 -20.82 1.34
CA TRP A 175 9.61 -21.27 1.78
C TRP A 175 9.58 -21.68 3.26
N LYS A 176 10.72 -21.93 3.92
CA LYS A 176 10.82 -22.21 5.36
C LYS A 176 10.47 -21.00 6.25
N GLU A 177 10.42 -19.79 5.69
CA GLU A 177 9.90 -18.60 6.37
C GLU A 177 8.37 -18.51 6.37
N ILE A 178 7.67 -19.34 5.59
CA ILE A 178 6.24 -19.25 5.32
C ILE A 178 5.49 -20.32 6.11
N ALA A 179 4.29 -19.98 6.59
CA ALA A 179 3.28 -20.94 7.01
C ALA A 179 1.99 -20.77 6.18
N PHE A 180 1.26 -21.85 5.93
CA PHE A 180 -0.10 -21.83 5.40
C PHE A 180 -1.09 -21.83 6.57
N LEU A 181 -1.74 -20.70 6.82
CA LEU A 181 -2.73 -20.54 7.90
C LEU A 181 -4.14 -20.73 7.35
N VAL A 182 -4.78 -21.83 7.76
CA VAL A 182 -6.02 -22.37 7.18
C VAL A 182 -7.25 -21.85 7.91
N PHE A 183 -8.22 -21.31 7.18
CA PHE A 183 -9.43 -20.70 7.77
C PHE A 183 -10.78 -21.21 7.20
N ASP A 184 -10.81 -22.00 6.12
CA ASP A 184 -12.05 -22.63 5.65
C ASP A 184 -11.80 -23.89 4.77
N ALA A 185 -12.82 -24.74 4.61
CA ALA A 185 -12.83 -25.92 3.74
C ALA A 185 -13.85 -25.73 2.59
N PRO A 186 -13.49 -25.02 1.50
CA PRO A 186 -14.45 -24.51 0.49
C PRO A 186 -15.23 -25.58 -0.28
N ALA A 187 -14.77 -26.83 -0.28
CA ALA A 187 -15.43 -27.94 -0.97
C ALA A 187 -16.55 -28.63 -0.17
N ARG A 188 -16.89 -28.12 1.02
CA ARG A 188 -17.93 -28.69 1.90
C ARG A 188 -19.18 -27.82 1.91
N ASP A 189 -20.32 -28.39 1.55
CA ASP A 189 -21.63 -27.78 1.82
C ASP A 189 -22.11 -28.14 3.23
N GLU A 190 -21.43 -27.54 4.21
CA GLU A 190 -21.64 -27.71 5.65
C GLU A 190 -21.66 -26.31 6.32
N PRO A 191 -22.26 -26.12 7.51
CA PRO A 191 -22.10 -24.93 8.33
C PRO A 191 -20.63 -24.55 8.57
N PHE A 192 -20.33 -23.28 8.85
CA PHE A 192 -18.94 -22.82 9.02
C PHE A 192 -18.23 -23.53 10.18
N GLU A 193 -18.95 -23.78 11.26
CA GLU A 193 -18.49 -24.50 12.45
C GLU A 193 -17.95 -25.90 12.10
N ASP A 194 -18.71 -26.66 11.32
CA ASP A 194 -18.33 -28.02 10.90
C ASP A 194 -17.13 -28.02 9.94
N ARG A 195 -17.08 -27.05 9.01
CA ARG A 195 -15.94 -26.87 8.09
C ARG A 195 -14.67 -26.42 8.83
N LEU A 196 -14.81 -25.60 9.87
CA LEU A 196 -13.72 -25.13 10.72
C LEU A 196 -13.16 -26.27 11.57
N GLU A 197 -14.03 -27.08 12.19
CA GLU A 197 -13.63 -28.30 12.92
C GLU A 197 -12.99 -29.35 11.99
N LEU A 198 -13.47 -29.50 10.75
CA LEU A 198 -12.82 -30.34 9.74
C LEU A 198 -11.40 -29.84 9.44
N CYS A 199 -11.19 -28.52 9.27
CA CYS A 199 -9.85 -27.96 9.07
C CYS A 199 -8.93 -28.26 10.25
N ARG A 200 -9.42 -28.02 11.48
CA ARG A 200 -8.65 -28.26 12.71
C ARG A 200 -8.25 -29.73 12.83
N ARG A 201 -9.23 -30.64 12.77
CA ARG A 201 -9.00 -32.10 12.86
C ARG A 201 -8.04 -32.61 11.79
N ALA A 202 -8.22 -32.22 10.53
CA ALA A 202 -7.36 -32.69 9.44
C ALA A 202 -5.89 -32.27 9.59
N LEU A 203 -5.63 -31.13 10.23
CA LEU A 203 -4.27 -30.65 10.52
C LEU A 203 -3.70 -31.28 11.79
N ASP A 204 -4.52 -31.47 12.84
CA ASP A 204 -4.13 -32.14 14.09
C ASP A 204 -3.77 -33.64 13.88
N GLU A 205 -4.51 -34.31 12.99
CA GLU A 205 -4.30 -35.70 12.59
C GLU A 205 -3.05 -35.88 11.72
N ARG A 206 -2.89 -35.07 10.66
CA ARG A 206 -1.81 -35.25 9.68
C ARG A 206 -0.50 -34.56 10.04
N ARG A 207 -0.56 -33.50 10.84
CA ARG A 207 0.58 -32.70 11.32
C ARG A 207 1.55 -32.28 10.21
N PRO A 208 1.10 -31.48 9.22
CA PRO A 208 1.98 -30.87 8.22
C PRO A 208 2.91 -29.83 8.86
N ASP A 209 4.21 -29.92 8.57
CA ASP A 209 5.24 -29.08 9.20
C ASP A 209 5.03 -27.57 8.98
N TYR A 210 4.44 -27.19 7.83
CA TYR A 210 4.31 -25.80 7.37
C TYR A 210 2.86 -25.31 7.23
N ALA A 211 1.86 -26.06 7.71
CA ALA A 211 0.47 -25.62 7.70
C ALA A 211 -0.18 -25.74 9.08
N LYS A 212 -1.01 -24.75 9.44
CA LYS A 212 -1.62 -24.64 10.77
C LYS A 212 -3.05 -24.14 10.67
N PHE A 213 -3.87 -24.56 11.64
CA PHE A 213 -5.19 -23.99 11.83
C PHE A 213 -5.07 -22.50 12.19
N HIS A 214 -5.93 -21.66 11.61
CA HIS A 214 -6.03 -20.25 11.98
C HIS A 214 -7.08 -20.09 13.08
N GLU A 215 -6.66 -19.60 14.25
CA GLU A 215 -7.50 -19.56 15.44
C GLU A 215 -8.70 -18.63 15.29
N HIS A 216 -9.88 -19.11 15.72
CA HIS A 216 -11.14 -18.36 15.73
C HIS A 216 -11.78 -18.43 17.12
N GLN A 217 -12.32 -17.31 17.59
CA GLN A 217 -13.05 -17.22 18.85
C GLN A 217 -14.41 -16.53 18.66
N ALA A 218 -15.39 -16.83 19.51
CA ALA A 218 -16.68 -16.14 19.47
C ALA A 218 -16.54 -14.67 19.92
N CYS A 219 -17.00 -13.75 19.08
CA CYS A 219 -17.18 -12.35 19.41
C CYS A 219 -18.24 -12.22 20.52
N LYS A 220 -17.96 -11.44 21.56
CA LYS A 220 -18.82 -11.26 22.75
C LYS A 220 -19.56 -9.91 22.71
N GLY A 221 -19.72 -9.37 21.50
CA GLY A 221 -20.20 -8.01 21.24
C GLY A 221 -19.09 -6.97 21.11
N LEU A 222 -19.51 -5.72 20.93
CA LEU A 222 -18.68 -4.60 20.45
C LEU A 222 -17.47 -4.25 21.33
N GLY A 223 -17.53 -4.52 22.64
CA GLY A 223 -16.39 -4.34 23.55
C GLY A 223 -15.24 -5.28 23.21
N HIS A 224 -15.51 -6.59 23.25
CA HIS A 224 -14.54 -7.65 22.91
C HIS A 224 -13.96 -7.48 21.51
N LEU A 225 -14.78 -7.05 20.53
CA LEU A 225 -14.33 -6.77 19.17
C LEU A 225 -13.28 -5.64 19.12
N ARG A 226 -13.48 -4.56 19.89
CA ARG A 226 -12.55 -3.41 19.94
C ARG A 226 -11.28 -3.74 20.73
N GLU A 227 -11.41 -4.46 21.83
CA GLU A 227 -10.29 -4.95 22.64
C GLU A 227 -9.37 -5.87 21.82
N GLU A 228 -9.94 -6.84 21.10
CA GLU A 228 -9.19 -7.77 20.26
C GLU A 228 -8.56 -7.06 19.06
N LEU A 229 -9.26 -6.12 18.44
CA LEU A 229 -8.75 -5.32 17.32
C LEU A 229 -7.51 -4.52 17.76
N ALA A 230 -7.62 -3.78 18.87
CA ALA A 230 -6.51 -3.01 19.44
C ALA A 230 -5.34 -3.91 19.85
N ARG A 231 -5.61 -5.10 20.41
CA ARG A 231 -4.58 -6.10 20.77
C ARG A 231 -3.84 -6.60 19.52
N VAL A 232 -4.55 -6.95 18.45
CA VAL A 232 -3.96 -7.42 17.20
C VAL A 232 -3.13 -6.32 16.53
N GLU A 233 -3.65 -5.09 16.46
CA GLU A 233 -2.96 -3.95 15.84
C GLU A 233 -1.73 -3.50 16.66
N ALA A 234 -1.80 -3.52 18.00
CA ALA A 234 -0.64 -3.28 18.86
C ALA A 234 0.49 -4.32 18.66
N LEU A 235 0.13 -5.56 18.33
CA LEU A 235 1.06 -6.62 17.94
C LEU A 235 1.48 -6.55 16.45
N GLY A 236 0.93 -5.62 15.68
CA GLY A 236 1.27 -5.36 14.28
C GLY A 236 0.46 -6.12 13.22
N GLY A 237 -0.70 -6.67 13.57
CA GLY A 237 -1.64 -7.31 12.63
C GLY A 237 -2.47 -6.30 11.83
N GLU A 238 -3.27 -6.78 10.88
CA GLU A 238 -3.93 -5.93 9.86
C GLU A 238 -5.40 -5.55 10.18
N GLY A 239 -5.93 -6.06 11.28
CA GLY A 239 -7.35 -5.99 11.65
C GLY A 239 -7.90 -7.37 12.02
N LEU A 240 -9.21 -7.57 11.85
CA LEU A 240 -9.91 -8.83 12.16
C LEU A 240 -10.80 -9.32 10.99
N MET A 241 -11.06 -10.62 10.96
CA MET A 241 -11.99 -11.30 10.06
C MET A 241 -13.14 -11.89 10.87
N LEU A 242 -14.37 -11.60 10.46
CA LEU A 242 -15.61 -11.93 11.18
C LEU A 242 -16.50 -12.81 10.29
N ARG A 243 -16.88 -14.01 10.75
CA ARG A 243 -17.68 -14.98 10.00
C ARG A 243 -19.00 -15.29 10.72
N LYS A 244 -20.11 -15.18 9.98
CA LYS A 244 -21.46 -15.41 10.48
C LYS A 244 -21.65 -16.87 10.92
N PRO A 245 -22.20 -17.14 12.11
CA PRO A 245 -22.47 -18.50 12.56
C PRO A 245 -23.45 -19.24 11.65
N GLY A 246 -23.27 -20.55 11.51
CA GLY A 246 -24.10 -21.41 10.66
C GLY A 246 -23.98 -21.16 9.15
N SER A 247 -23.12 -20.24 8.70
CA SER A 247 -23.07 -19.83 7.29
C SER A 247 -22.40 -20.87 6.39
N ARG A 248 -23.02 -21.14 5.24
CA ARG A 248 -22.43 -21.96 4.17
C ARG A 248 -21.24 -21.26 3.50
N TYR A 249 -20.57 -21.95 2.60
CA TYR A 249 -19.54 -21.33 1.77
C TYR A 249 -20.20 -20.69 0.54
N GLU A 250 -19.98 -19.39 0.34
CA GLU A 250 -20.55 -18.62 -0.78
C GLU A 250 -19.42 -18.14 -1.69
N VAL A 251 -19.47 -18.48 -2.98
CA VAL A 251 -18.46 -18.04 -3.95
C VAL A 251 -18.70 -16.57 -4.31
N GLY A 252 -17.66 -15.76 -4.29
CA GLY A 252 -17.74 -14.33 -4.55
C GLY A 252 -17.97 -13.50 -3.28
N ARG A 253 -18.58 -12.32 -3.42
CA ARG A 253 -18.65 -11.30 -2.36
C ARG A 253 -19.91 -11.48 -1.51
N SER A 254 -19.74 -11.80 -0.23
CA SER A 254 -20.84 -12.10 0.71
C SER A 254 -20.85 -11.15 1.91
N SER A 255 -22.02 -11.00 2.53
CA SER A 255 -22.19 -10.41 3.88
C SER A 255 -21.94 -11.42 5.01
N THR A 256 -21.83 -12.72 4.72
CA THR A 256 -21.51 -13.74 5.74
C THR A 256 -20.08 -13.63 6.26
N LEU A 257 -19.16 -13.09 5.45
CA LEU A 257 -17.77 -12.83 5.84
C LEU A 257 -17.50 -11.32 5.79
N LEU A 258 -17.06 -10.78 6.91
CA LEU A 258 -16.72 -9.38 7.10
C LEU A 258 -15.24 -9.21 7.43
N LYS A 259 -14.68 -8.06 7.03
CA LYS A 259 -13.38 -7.58 7.50
C LYS A 259 -13.60 -6.35 8.37
N VAL A 260 -12.96 -6.35 9.55
CA VAL A 260 -12.92 -5.23 10.49
C VAL A 260 -11.49 -4.70 10.49
N LYS A 261 -11.35 -3.38 10.53
CA LYS A 261 -10.08 -2.66 10.67
C LYS A 261 -10.31 -1.47 11.58
N SER A 262 -9.28 -1.00 12.29
CA SER A 262 -9.37 0.35 12.83
C SER A 262 -9.55 1.36 11.71
N PHE A 263 -10.32 2.38 12.04
CA PHE A 263 -10.46 3.58 11.25
C PHE A 263 -10.08 4.76 12.14
N PHE A 264 -9.23 5.64 11.62
CA PHE A 264 -8.84 6.88 12.27
C PHE A 264 -9.76 7.99 11.78
N ASP A 265 -10.26 8.79 12.71
CA ASP A 265 -10.98 10.03 12.39
C ASP A 265 -10.02 11.22 12.53
N ALA A 266 -10.12 12.18 11.62
CA ALA A 266 -9.36 13.44 11.65
C ALA A 266 -10.15 14.57 10.97
N GLU A 267 -9.75 15.80 11.23
CA GLU A 267 -10.30 17.00 10.59
C GLU A 267 -9.55 17.38 9.30
N ALA A 268 -10.28 17.84 8.29
CA ALA A 268 -9.74 18.49 7.09
C ALA A 268 -10.58 19.70 6.67
N LEU A 269 -9.94 20.70 6.05
CA LEU A 269 -10.62 21.86 5.48
C LEU A 269 -11.17 21.53 4.09
N VAL A 270 -12.42 21.90 3.79
CA VAL A 270 -13.00 21.80 2.44
C VAL A 270 -12.48 22.94 1.57
N VAL A 271 -11.71 22.59 0.53
CA VAL A 271 -11.09 23.59 -0.38
C VAL A 271 -11.72 23.64 -1.78
N ASP A 272 -12.37 22.57 -2.26
CA ASP A 272 -13.12 22.58 -3.52
C ASP A 272 -14.22 21.49 -3.60
N HIS A 273 -15.15 21.61 -4.55
CA HIS A 273 -16.21 20.64 -4.85
C HIS A 273 -15.95 19.98 -6.21
N LEU A 274 -15.65 18.67 -6.20
CA LEU A 274 -15.40 17.92 -7.43
C LEU A 274 -16.72 17.34 -7.98
N PRO A 275 -17.06 17.59 -9.26
CA PRO A 275 -18.31 17.15 -9.86
C PRO A 275 -18.37 15.63 -9.95
N GLY A 276 -19.56 15.06 -9.72
CA GLY A 276 -19.79 13.63 -9.83
C GLY A 276 -20.05 13.17 -11.27
N THR A 277 -19.89 11.88 -11.49
CA THR A 277 -20.12 11.20 -12.77
C THR A 277 -21.08 10.02 -12.59
N GLY A 278 -21.73 9.59 -13.67
CA GLY A 278 -22.71 8.49 -13.63
C GLY A 278 -23.83 8.78 -12.63
N LYS A 279 -24.04 7.91 -11.63
CA LYS A 279 -25.08 8.10 -10.58
C LYS A 279 -24.91 9.35 -9.70
N HIS A 280 -23.81 10.09 -9.86
CA HIS A 280 -23.53 11.36 -9.18
C HIS A 280 -23.36 12.54 -10.17
N GLU A 281 -23.70 12.37 -11.44
CA GLU A 281 -23.77 13.46 -12.42
C GLU A 281 -24.75 14.56 -11.98
N GLY A 282 -24.42 15.82 -12.27
CA GLY A 282 -25.18 16.99 -11.84
C GLY A 282 -25.15 17.28 -10.33
N ARG A 283 -24.32 16.57 -9.55
CA ARG A 283 -24.21 16.73 -8.08
C ARG A 283 -22.80 16.42 -7.55
N LEU A 284 -22.59 16.50 -6.23
CA LEU A 284 -21.26 16.27 -5.64
C LEU A 284 -20.75 14.85 -5.92
N GLY A 285 -19.58 14.76 -6.55
CA GLY A 285 -18.79 13.53 -6.65
C GLY A 285 -17.94 13.32 -5.41
N ALA A 286 -17.10 14.32 -5.11
CA ALA A 286 -16.19 14.32 -3.97
C ALA A 286 -15.94 15.75 -3.46
N LEU A 287 -15.56 15.89 -2.18
CA LEU A 287 -14.89 17.10 -1.71
C LEU A 287 -13.40 16.99 -2.02
N LEU A 288 -12.76 18.10 -2.42
CA LEU A 288 -11.32 18.27 -2.30
C LEU A 288 -11.05 18.89 -0.92
N THR A 289 -10.17 18.28 -0.15
CA THR A 289 -9.89 18.65 1.23
C THR A 289 -8.40 18.79 1.50
N GLU A 290 -8.04 19.57 2.50
CA GLU A 290 -6.66 19.90 2.89
C GLU A 290 -6.43 19.63 4.38
N LEU A 291 -5.30 18.96 4.70
CA LEU A 291 -4.80 18.78 6.06
C LEU A 291 -4.03 20.01 6.56
N ALA A 292 -3.74 20.10 7.86
CA ALA A 292 -3.14 21.29 8.47
C ALA A 292 -1.67 21.57 8.08
N ASP A 293 -1.03 20.64 7.35
CA ASP A 293 0.27 20.80 6.70
C ASP A 293 0.18 21.24 5.23
N GLY A 294 -1.04 21.38 4.69
CA GLY A 294 -1.30 21.63 3.26
C GLY A 294 -1.46 20.36 2.41
N THR A 295 -1.42 19.16 2.99
CA THR A 295 -1.62 17.92 2.22
C THR A 295 -3.05 17.83 1.68
N ARG A 296 -3.20 17.92 0.35
CA ARG A 296 -4.50 17.83 -0.34
C ARG A 296 -4.86 16.41 -0.74
N PHE A 297 -6.13 16.06 -0.58
CA PHE A 297 -6.70 14.77 -0.94
C PHE A 297 -8.20 14.91 -1.27
N SER A 298 -8.84 13.86 -1.78
CA SER A 298 -10.27 13.89 -2.13
C SER A 298 -11.08 12.87 -1.35
N ILE A 299 -12.23 13.30 -0.83
CA ILE A 299 -13.19 12.47 -0.10
C ILE A 299 -14.39 12.22 -1.01
N GLY A 300 -14.54 10.99 -1.52
CA GLY A 300 -15.61 10.64 -2.49
C GLY A 300 -16.78 9.83 -1.91
N THR A 301 -16.69 9.39 -0.66
CA THR A 301 -17.66 8.51 0.02
C THR A 301 -18.07 9.08 1.38
N GLY A 302 -19.08 8.48 2.02
CA GLY A 302 -19.65 8.95 3.30
C GLY A 302 -20.90 9.84 3.15
N PHE A 303 -20.97 10.67 2.12
CA PHE A 303 -22.11 11.58 1.90
C PHE A 303 -23.43 10.85 1.60
N SER A 304 -24.50 11.29 2.28
CA SER A 304 -25.88 10.98 1.93
C SER A 304 -26.30 11.61 0.59
N ASP A 305 -27.40 11.14 0.00
CA ASP A 305 -27.95 11.75 -1.21
C ASP A 305 -28.43 13.20 -1.01
N LYS A 306 -28.74 13.60 0.24
CA LYS A 306 -29.04 14.99 0.61
C LYS A 306 -27.78 15.85 0.55
N GLU A 307 -26.69 15.41 1.19
CA GLU A 307 -25.41 16.14 1.20
C GLU A 307 -24.78 16.18 -0.21
N ARG A 308 -25.01 15.19 -1.06
CA ARG A 308 -24.58 15.29 -2.46
C ARG A 308 -25.31 16.37 -3.26
N LYS A 309 -26.56 16.70 -2.90
CA LYS A 309 -27.33 17.81 -3.47
C LYS A 309 -27.05 19.16 -2.79
N SER A 310 -26.57 19.13 -1.55
CA SER A 310 -26.28 20.31 -0.73
C SER A 310 -24.99 20.08 0.06
N PRO A 311 -23.82 20.18 -0.59
CA PRO A 311 -22.54 19.79 -0.02
C PRO A 311 -22.04 20.72 1.10
N PRO A 312 -21.20 20.22 2.03
CA PRO A 312 -20.43 21.04 2.96
C PRO A 312 -19.74 22.22 2.27
N LYS A 313 -19.92 23.44 2.78
CA LYS A 313 -19.45 24.67 2.13
C LYS A 313 -17.92 24.70 2.01
N LEU A 314 -17.41 25.40 0.99
CA LEU A 314 -15.98 25.74 0.94
C LEU A 314 -15.59 26.51 2.21
N GLY A 315 -14.42 26.20 2.77
CA GLY A 315 -13.97 26.73 4.06
C GLY A 315 -14.59 26.08 5.30
N SER A 316 -15.50 25.12 5.17
CA SER A 316 -15.95 24.32 6.32
C SER A 316 -14.88 23.30 6.75
N VAL A 317 -14.80 23.02 8.05
CA VAL A 317 -14.05 21.87 8.57
C VAL A 317 -14.95 20.65 8.52
N VAL A 318 -14.43 19.52 8.04
CA VAL A 318 -15.13 18.23 8.07
C VAL A 318 -14.31 17.21 8.83
N THR A 319 -14.97 16.42 9.67
CA THR A 319 -14.38 15.17 10.16
C THR A 319 -14.49 14.13 9.05
N PHE A 320 -13.38 13.47 8.76
CA PHE A 320 -13.28 12.38 7.81
C PHE A 320 -12.60 11.18 8.46
N ARG A 321 -12.94 10.01 7.97
CA ARG A 321 -12.53 8.70 8.46
C ARG A 321 -11.61 8.02 7.44
N TYR A 322 -10.46 7.51 7.85
CA TYR A 322 -9.47 6.87 6.98
C TYR A 322 -8.88 5.61 7.63
N GLN A 323 -8.20 4.74 6.87
CA GLN A 323 -7.65 3.48 7.42
C GLN A 323 -6.15 3.54 7.75
N GLU A 324 -5.38 4.31 6.99
CA GLU A 324 -3.92 4.42 7.11
C GLU A 324 -3.45 5.66 6.33
N LEU A 325 -2.20 6.08 6.51
CA LEU A 325 -1.56 7.09 5.65
C LEU A 325 -0.71 6.40 4.58
N SER A 326 -0.52 7.06 3.43
CA SER A 326 0.50 6.67 2.45
C SER A 326 1.91 7.08 2.91
N ASP A 327 2.94 6.60 2.21
CA ASP A 327 4.33 7.06 2.37
C ASP A 327 4.52 8.57 2.17
N GLY A 328 3.52 9.27 1.60
CA GLY A 328 3.46 10.72 1.46
C GLY A 328 2.72 11.45 2.58
N GLY A 329 2.15 10.74 3.56
CA GLY A 329 1.27 11.32 4.60
C GLY A 329 -0.20 11.48 4.18
N VAL A 330 -0.56 11.05 2.96
CA VAL A 330 -1.92 11.23 2.42
C VAL A 330 -2.87 10.17 2.97
N PRO A 331 -4.04 10.51 3.54
CA PRO A 331 -5.00 9.53 4.05
C PRO A 331 -5.52 8.57 2.97
N ARG A 332 -5.51 7.27 3.26
CA ARG A 332 -5.99 6.20 2.38
C ARG A 332 -7.42 5.78 2.73
N PHE A 333 -8.21 5.59 1.67
CA PHE A 333 -9.64 5.28 1.71
C PHE A 333 -10.50 6.26 2.55
N PRO A 334 -10.33 7.59 2.38
CA PRO A 334 -11.03 8.57 3.20
C PRO A 334 -12.54 8.63 2.86
N SER A 335 -13.38 8.60 3.89
CA SER A 335 -14.84 8.78 3.82
C SER A 335 -15.28 9.89 4.77
N TYR A 336 -16.19 10.75 4.31
CA TYR A 336 -16.74 11.85 5.11
C TYR A 336 -17.60 11.33 6.26
N VAL A 337 -17.54 12.00 7.41
CA VAL A 337 -18.34 11.69 8.61
C VAL A 337 -19.33 12.81 8.92
N GLY A 338 -18.89 14.07 8.87
CA GLY A 338 -19.74 15.22 9.19
C GLY A 338 -19.01 16.56 9.10
N VAL A 339 -19.77 17.66 9.09
CA VAL A 339 -19.26 19.02 9.26
C VAL A 339 -18.97 19.29 10.74
N ARG A 340 -17.95 20.11 11.01
CA ARG A 340 -17.56 20.59 12.33
C ARG A 340 -17.68 22.11 12.40
N ASP A 341 -18.84 22.59 12.83
CA ASP A 341 -19.09 24.02 13.08
C ASP A 341 -18.47 24.50 14.43
N ASP A 342 -18.03 23.55 15.27
CA ASP A 342 -17.40 23.75 16.58
C ASP A 342 -15.87 23.94 16.52
N VAL A 343 -15.25 23.69 15.36
CA VAL A 343 -13.78 23.65 15.20
C VAL A 343 -13.25 24.84 14.41
N LYS A 344 -12.31 25.59 15.00
CA LYS A 344 -11.49 26.56 14.28
C LYS A 344 -10.37 25.84 13.53
N TRP A 345 -10.17 26.17 12.25
CA TRP A 345 -9.06 25.62 11.47
C TRP A 345 -7.75 26.41 11.63
N PRO A 346 -6.58 25.74 11.70
CA PRO A 346 -6.40 24.31 11.97
C PRO A 346 -6.60 23.99 13.47
N PRO A 347 -7.18 22.82 13.83
CA PRO A 347 -7.29 22.41 15.23
C PRO A 347 -5.94 22.02 15.84
N ASP A 348 -5.82 22.11 17.16
CA ASP A 348 -4.57 21.79 17.88
C ASP A 348 -4.12 20.33 17.68
N ASN A 349 -5.08 19.41 17.58
CA ASN A 349 -4.87 17.98 17.31
C ASN A 349 -4.76 17.63 15.82
N ALA A 350 -4.69 18.62 14.91
CA ALA A 350 -4.80 18.37 13.48
C ALA A 350 -3.75 17.37 12.95
N LEU A 351 -4.23 16.45 12.12
CA LEU A 351 -3.39 15.52 11.35
C LEU A 351 -2.49 16.31 10.39
N LYS A 352 -1.18 16.02 10.44
CA LYS A 352 -0.14 16.68 9.65
C LYS A 352 0.69 15.63 8.93
N GLY A 353 0.85 15.78 7.61
CA GLY A 353 1.80 14.98 6.84
C GLY A 353 3.23 15.16 7.37
N LYS A 354 3.87 14.03 7.71
CA LYS A 354 5.30 13.92 8.06
C LYS A 354 5.83 14.90 9.12
N SER A 355 5.23 14.91 10.32
CA SER A 355 6.01 14.76 11.57
C SER A 355 5.10 14.57 12.79
N ALA A 356 4.80 13.32 13.12
CA ALA A 356 4.32 12.92 14.45
C ALA A 356 4.68 11.45 14.71
N VAL A 357 5.68 11.20 15.55
CA VAL A 357 5.76 9.92 16.27
C VAL A 357 4.66 9.98 17.33
N ILE A 358 3.65 9.13 17.22
CA ILE A 358 2.53 9.12 18.18
C ILE A 358 3.01 8.46 19.48
N THR A 359 3.58 9.27 20.37
CA THR A 359 3.57 8.98 21.81
C THR A 359 2.12 9.03 22.28
N GLY A 360 1.62 7.92 22.83
CA GLY A 360 0.18 7.71 23.03
C GLY A 360 -0.51 8.79 23.86
N ALA A 361 -1.49 9.47 23.26
CA ALA A 361 -2.39 10.37 23.97
C ALA A 361 -3.50 9.55 24.65
N THR A 362 -3.56 9.62 25.99
CA THR A 362 -4.62 8.96 26.77
C THR A 362 -5.95 9.70 26.58
N PRO A 363 -7.09 9.03 26.34
CA PRO A 363 -8.39 9.70 26.26
C PRO A 363 -8.76 10.36 27.60
N ALA A 364 -9.45 11.50 27.53
CA ALA A 364 -9.71 12.37 28.69
C ALA A 364 -10.69 11.76 29.71
N SER A 365 -10.59 12.23 30.96
CA SER A 365 -11.27 11.66 32.13
C SER A 365 -12.76 12.01 32.20
N ALA A 366 -13.58 11.00 32.50
CA ALA A 366 -14.98 11.16 32.92
C ALA A 366 -15.08 11.68 34.38
N PRO A 367 -16.20 12.33 34.78
CA PRO A 367 -16.30 13.04 36.07
C PRO A 367 -16.45 12.13 37.30
N LYS A 368 -16.03 12.66 38.46
CA LYS A 368 -16.05 11.97 39.77
C LYS A 368 -17.32 12.27 40.57
N THR A 369 -17.93 11.24 41.17
CA THR A 369 -18.67 11.27 42.46
C THR A 369 -18.39 9.93 43.21
N PRO A 370 -18.78 9.72 44.48
CA PRO A 370 -17.82 9.89 45.57
C PRO A 370 -17.44 8.60 46.31
N ASN A 371 -16.46 8.77 47.20
CA ASN A 371 -15.87 7.72 48.04
C ASN A 371 -16.85 7.17 49.11
N VAL A 372 -16.70 5.90 49.48
CA VAL A 372 -17.10 5.40 50.80
C VAL A 372 -15.83 4.90 51.49
N GLU A 373 -15.60 5.31 52.73
CA GLU A 373 -14.45 4.85 53.51
C GLU A 373 -14.67 3.42 54.04
N GLU A 374 -13.59 2.64 54.16
CA GLU A 374 -13.25 2.17 55.49
C GLU A 374 -11.72 2.05 55.69
N LYS A 375 -11.31 1.90 56.96
CA LYS A 375 -9.97 2.20 57.45
C LYS A 375 -9.24 0.93 57.88
N MET A 376 -7.94 0.82 57.57
CA MET A 376 -6.95 0.58 58.64
C MET A 376 -5.52 0.95 58.23
N ALA A 377 -4.72 1.34 59.22
CA ALA A 377 -3.28 1.68 59.16
C ALA A 377 -2.75 1.61 60.62
N PRO A 378 -1.54 2.11 61.02
CA PRO A 378 -0.32 2.43 60.25
C PRO A 378 1.01 1.92 60.91
N ALA A 379 2.11 1.92 60.14
CA ALA A 379 3.49 2.16 60.63
C ALA A 379 4.33 2.70 59.44
N LYS A 380 5.01 3.85 59.48
CA LYS A 380 6.21 4.25 60.27
C LYS A 380 7.43 3.36 59.95
N ALA A 381 8.60 3.87 59.52
CA ALA A 381 9.06 5.27 59.42
C ALA A 381 10.12 5.53 58.31
N LYS A 382 10.49 6.81 58.17
CA LYS A 382 11.62 7.43 57.41
C LYS A 382 12.66 7.95 58.44
N PRO A 383 13.79 8.60 58.08
CA PRO A 383 14.59 8.63 56.83
C PRO A 383 16.14 8.50 57.09
N SER A 384 16.99 8.58 56.06
CA SER A 384 18.28 9.35 56.11
C SER A 384 19.04 9.37 54.77
N THR A 385 19.74 10.49 54.48
CA THR A 385 20.84 10.63 53.49
C THR A 385 22.00 11.42 54.13
N PRO A 386 23.26 11.18 53.72
CA PRO A 386 24.10 12.21 53.04
C PRO A 386 24.78 11.64 51.75
N LYS A 387 25.07 12.39 50.67
CA LYS A 387 26.06 13.49 50.42
C LYS A 387 27.54 13.01 50.32
N ASP A 388 28.39 13.49 49.39
CA ASP A 388 28.17 14.34 48.19
C ASP A 388 28.50 13.58 46.87
N ASP A 389 29.52 13.80 46.01
CA ASP A 389 30.64 14.78 45.88
C ASP A 389 31.16 14.83 44.41
N LYS A 390 32.04 15.77 44.02
CA LYS A 390 32.44 16.07 42.62
C LYS A 390 33.86 16.69 42.49
N PRO A 391 34.65 16.30 41.47
CA PRO A 391 35.16 17.29 40.49
C PRO A 391 35.03 16.78 39.03
N GLU A 392 34.53 17.55 38.05
CA GLU A 392 35.12 18.73 37.36
C GLU A 392 36.06 18.31 36.20
N ALA A 393 36.07 19.09 35.11
CA ALA A 393 36.68 18.74 33.81
C ALA A 393 37.70 19.80 33.35
N PRO A 394 38.35 19.59 32.19
CA PRO A 394 38.79 20.67 31.30
C PRO A 394 37.97 20.70 30.00
N GLN A 395 38.00 21.85 29.31
CA GLN A 395 37.28 22.13 28.07
C GLN A 395 38.24 22.34 26.87
N ALA A 396 37.65 22.67 25.72
CA ALA A 396 38.26 23.17 24.47
C ALA A 396 38.84 22.08 23.54
N GLN A 397 38.91 22.28 22.22
CA GLN A 397 38.77 23.53 21.44
C GLN A 397 37.73 23.42 20.30
N ALA A 398 37.28 24.57 19.79
CA ALA A 398 36.49 24.68 18.55
C ALA A 398 37.40 24.98 17.35
N VAL A 399 36.95 24.65 16.14
CA VAL A 399 37.57 25.04 14.86
C VAL A 399 36.46 25.52 13.92
N GLU A 400 36.71 26.60 13.19
CA GLU A 400 35.68 27.33 12.43
C GLU A 400 35.92 27.29 10.91
N ASN A 401 34.83 27.44 10.14
CA ASN A 401 34.76 27.83 8.72
C ASN A 401 35.53 27.05 7.64
N ALA A 402 34.77 26.29 6.84
CA ALA A 402 35.03 26.16 5.40
C ALA A 402 33.69 26.32 4.63
N LYS A 403 33.54 27.44 3.91
CA LYS A 403 32.28 27.82 3.24
C LYS A 403 32.26 27.32 1.79
N ALA A 404 31.44 26.30 1.50
CA ALA A 404 31.23 25.82 0.13
C ALA A 404 30.54 26.89 -0.75
N PRO A 405 30.88 26.98 -2.06
CA PRO A 405 30.31 27.98 -2.96
C PRO A 405 28.87 27.65 -3.36
N ALA A 406 28.04 28.68 -3.54
CA ALA A 406 26.70 28.52 -4.08
C ALA A 406 26.76 28.16 -5.59
N PRO A 407 25.82 27.33 -6.11
CA PRO A 407 25.71 27.09 -7.54
C PRO A 407 25.32 28.38 -8.29
N PRO A 408 25.77 28.56 -9.54
CA PRO A 408 25.57 29.82 -10.25
C PRO A 408 24.11 30.07 -10.62
N SER A 409 23.70 31.33 -10.50
CA SER A 409 22.45 31.84 -11.09
C SER A 409 22.53 31.79 -12.61
N ALA A 410 21.70 30.95 -13.24
CA ALA A 410 21.49 30.90 -14.68
C ALA A 410 20.09 31.42 -15.05
N SER A 411 19.95 32.02 -16.23
CA SER A 411 18.75 32.76 -16.66
C SER A 411 17.51 31.89 -16.90
N ARG A 412 16.35 32.53 -16.81
CA ARG A 412 15.01 31.90 -16.74
C ARG A 412 14.38 31.66 -18.12
N ASP A 413 14.91 30.73 -18.91
CA ASP A 413 14.21 30.24 -20.12
C ASP A 413 13.12 29.22 -19.74
N ILE A 414 12.13 29.70 -18.98
CA ILE A 414 10.88 28.99 -18.64
C ILE A 414 9.72 29.76 -19.27
N ARG A 415 9.10 29.20 -20.30
CA ARG A 415 7.88 29.74 -20.91
C ARG A 415 6.69 28.95 -20.33
N ARG A 416 5.78 29.62 -19.62
CA ARG A 416 4.61 28.99 -18.99
C ARG A 416 3.32 29.49 -19.63
N LEU A 417 2.40 28.58 -19.86
CA LEU A 417 1.11 28.82 -20.46
C LEU A 417 0.01 28.14 -19.64
N GLU A 418 -1.18 28.75 -19.62
CA GLU A 418 -2.36 28.19 -18.97
C GLU A 418 -3.57 28.23 -19.90
N LYS A 419 -4.49 27.28 -19.71
CA LYS A 419 -5.77 27.18 -20.43
C LYS A 419 -6.87 26.79 -19.45
N SER A 420 -8.06 27.35 -19.64
CA SER A 420 -9.24 27.05 -18.83
C SER A 420 -10.12 26.01 -19.53
N GLU A 421 -10.21 24.82 -18.95
CA GLU A 421 -11.13 23.75 -19.34
C GLU A 421 -12.35 23.79 -18.39
N GLY A 422 -13.23 24.76 -18.63
CA GLY A 422 -14.28 25.14 -17.67
C GLY A 422 -13.65 25.79 -16.43
N ALA A 423 -13.94 25.26 -15.24
CA ALA A 423 -13.31 25.69 -13.99
C ALA A 423 -11.86 25.16 -13.82
N ILE A 424 -11.42 24.22 -14.66
CA ILE A 424 -10.12 23.57 -14.54
C ILE A 424 -9.05 24.44 -15.21
N LYS A 425 -8.07 24.94 -14.45
CA LYS A 425 -6.82 25.42 -15.03
C LYS A 425 -5.89 24.24 -15.34
N VAL A 426 -5.63 24.01 -16.61
CA VAL A 426 -4.45 23.24 -17.05
C VAL A 426 -3.27 24.18 -17.30
N PHE A 427 -2.07 23.73 -16.98
CA PHE A 427 -0.83 24.42 -17.28
C PHE A 427 0.05 23.57 -18.20
N TRP A 428 0.84 24.26 -19.01
CA TRP A 428 1.91 23.73 -19.83
C TRP A 428 3.10 24.67 -19.68
N GLU A 429 4.25 24.16 -19.23
CA GLU A 429 5.48 24.95 -19.17
C GLU A 429 6.61 24.22 -19.86
N ILE A 430 7.50 24.96 -20.51
CA ILE A 430 8.71 24.44 -21.14
C ILE A 430 9.93 25.18 -20.61
N ARG A 431 10.91 24.40 -20.15
CA ARG A 431 12.22 24.89 -19.69
C ARG A 431 13.29 24.44 -20.68
N ILE A 432 14.09 25.38 -21.19
CA ILE A 432 15.27 25.08 -22.02
C ILE A 432 16.52 25.08 -21.12
N THR A 433 17.47 24.19 -21.37
CA THR A 433 18.74 24.12 -20.63
C THR A 433 19.82 23.49 -21.51
N GLY A 434 20.60 24.31 -22.22
CA GLY A 434 21.56 23.83 -23.22
C GLY A 434 20.85 23.14 -24.40
N SER A 435 21.37 21.99 -24.86
CA SER A 435 20.76 21.17 -25.92
C SER A 435 19.60 20.29 -25.45
N ARG A 436 18.87 20.71 -24.42
CA ARG A 436 17.73 20.00 -23.83
C ARG A 436 16.56 20.96 -23.62
N HIS A 437 15.35 20.46 -23.80
CA HIS A 437 14.17 21.06 -23.18
C HIS A 437 13.40 20.05 -22.32
N THR A 438 12.66 20.56 -21.34
CA THR A 438 11.73 19.80 -20.52
C THR A 438 10.38 20.49 -20.54
N VAL A 439 9.39 19.79 -21.09
CA VAL A 439 7.98 20.16 -21.00
C VAL A 439 7.42 19.58 -19.70
N HIS A 440 6.61 20.34 -18.98
CA HIS A 440 5.90 19.91 -17.78
C HIS A 440 4.44 20.34 -17.90
N THR A 441 3.51 19.39 -17.84
CA THR A 441 2.08 19.63 -18.04
C THR A 441 1.25 19.10 -16.88
N GLY A 442 0.11 19.72 -16.59
CA GLY A 442 -0.76 19.25 -15.52
C GLY A 442 -2.01 20.08 -15.34
N ARG A 443 -2.82 19.69 -14.34
CA ARG A 443 -3.84 20.58 -13.74
C ARG A 443 -3.19 21.34 -12.59
N SER A 444 -3.62 22.56 -12.31
CA SER A 444 -2.97 23.45 -11.34
C SER A 444 -2.86 22.91 -9.90
N TRP A 445 -3.59 21.84 -9.56
CA TRP A 445 -3.53 21.13 -8.26
C TRP A 445 -2.87 19.75 -8.31
N THR A 446 -2.26 19.36 -9.43
CA THR A 446 -1.52 18.10 -9.58
C THR A 446 -0.02 18.37 -9.71
N SER A 447 0.82 17.42 -9.32
CA SER A 447 2.29 17.45 -9.51
C SER A 447 2.76 17.45 -10.97
N GLY A 448 1.83 17.57 -11.91
CA GLY A 448 2.03 17.44 -13.35
C GLY A 448 2.65 16.10 -13.79
N THR A 449 3.14 16.11 -15.02
CA THR A 449 3.99 15.09 -15.63
C THR A 449 5.00 15.80 -16.52
N SER A 450 6.27 15.44 -16.38
CA SER A 450 7.36 16.05 -17.14
C SER A 450 7.86 15.12 -18.25
N GLN A 451 8.11 15.68 -19.42
CA GLN A 451 8.74 15.02 -20.57
C GLN A 451 9.97 15.81 -20.98
N THR A 452 11.14 15.17 -20.89
CA THR A 452 12.44 15.76 -21.25
C THR A 452 12.89 15.22 -22.61
N ARG A 453 13.44 16.11 -23.45
CA ARG A 453 13.95 15.81 -24.79
C ARG A 453 15.33 16.46 -25.00
N ASP A 454 16.27 15.66 -25.47
CA ASP A 454 17.64 16.04 -25.80
C ASP A 454 17.82 16.19 -27.31
N PHE A 455 18.74 17.06 -27.72
CA PHE A 455 19.02 17.47 -29.10
C PHE A 455 20.54 17.52 -29.36
N ALA A 456 20.96 17.60 -30.63
CA ALA A 456 22.39 17.66 -30.97
C ALA A 456 23.00 19.05 -30.70
N SER A 457 22.17 20.10 -30.61
CA SER A 457 22.61 21.48 -30.33
C SER A 457 21.58 22.28 -29.50
N PRO A 458 21.99 23.35 -28.80
CA PRO A 458 21.05 24.30 -28.18
C PRO A 458 20.06 24.90 -29.19
N ASP A 459 20.52 25.21 -30.41
CA ASP A 459 19.68 25.78 -31.48
C ASP A 459 18.57 24.83 -31.93
N GLU A 460 18.81 23.51 -31.93
CA GLU A 460 17.76 22.52 -32.17
C GLU A 460 16.75 22.46 -31.02
N ALA A 461 17.22 22.46 -29.76
CA ALA A 461 16.34 22.48 -28.59
C ALA A 461 15.45 23.73 -28.57
N ALA A 462 16.01 24.90 -28.91
CA ALA A 462 15.26 26.16 -29.04
C ALA A 462 14.24 26.11 -30.18
N ARG A 463 14.60 25.58 -31.36
CA ARG A 463 13.68 25.48 -32.51
C ARG A 463 12.52 24.51 -32.27
N ASP A 464 12.75 23.39 -31.60
CA ASP A 464 11.69 22.44 -31.24
C ASP A 464 10.80 22.98 -30.10
N ALA A 465 11.39 23.65 -29.09
CA ALA A 465 10.65 24.32 -28.04
C ALA A 465 9.71 25.42 -28.58
N GLU A 466 10.21 26.25 -29.48
CA GLU A 466 9.45 27.31 -30.16
C GLU A 466 8.35 26.74 -31.08
N LYS A 467 8.57 25.58 -31.69
CA LYS A 467 7.53 24.84 -32.44
C LYS A 467 6.41 24.38 -31.52
N LEU A 468 6.74 23.74 -30.39
CA LEU A 468 5.76 23.24 -29.41
C LEU A 468 4.98 24.38 -28.76
N LEU A 469 5.64 25.50 -28.44
CA LEU A 469 4.99 26.73 -27.96
C LEU A 469 3.92 27.21 -28.96
N LYS A 470 4.29 27.33 -30.25
CA LYS A 470 3.38 27.68 -31.34
C LYS A 470 2.28 26.64 -31.58
N GLU A 471 2.41 25.42 -31.08
CA GLU A 471 1.38 24.38 -31.14
C GLU A 471 0.36 24.58 -30.02
N GLN A 472 0.81 24.73 -28.77
CA GLN A 472 -0.08 25.00 -27.63
C GLN A 472 -0.83 26.34 -27.74
N LEU A 473 -0.21 27.39 -28.27
CA LEU A 473 -0.88 28.66 -28.55
C LEU A 473 -2.03 28.50 -29.58
N ARG A 474 -1.91 27.55 -30.53
CA ARG A 474 -3.01 27.22 -31.47
C ARG A 474 -4.08 26.34 -30.84
N GLU A 475 -3.76 25.58 -29.79
CA GLU A 475 -4.72 24.81 -29.00
C GLU A 475 -5.48 25.66 -27.94
N GLY A 476 -5.25 26.99 -27.92
CA GLY A 476 -5.95 27.93 -27.05
C GLY A 476 -5.35 28.08 -25.65
N PHE A 477 -4.07 27.74 -25.48
CA PHE A 477 -3.31 28.17 -24.29
C PHE A 477 -2.89 29.63 -24.40
N VAL A 478 -2.82 30.32 -23.25
CA VAL A 478 -2.38 31.71 -23.13
C VAL A 478 -1.10 31.77 -22.30
N GLU A 479 -0.11 32.54 -22.74
CA GLU A 479 1.15 32.71 -22.01
C GLU A 479 0.99 33.54 -20.73
N VAL A 480 1.59 33.08 -19.65
CA VAL A 480 1.62 33.75 -18.35
C VAL A 480 3.08 34.03 -17.97
N GLY A 481 3.34 35.24 -17.46
CA GLY A 481 4.69 35.77 -17.27
C GLY A 481 5.60 34.90 -16.38
N ALA A 482 6.90 34.92 -16.67
CA ALA A 482 7.88 34.10 -15.98
C ALA A 482 7.98 34.40 -14.48
N ILE A 483 7.95 33.34 -13.66
CA ILE A 483 8.02 33.36 -12.18
C ILE A 483 9.46 33.49 -11.70
#